data_AF-A0A9D6TN09-F1
#
_entry.id   AF-A0A9D6TN09-F1
#
_cell.length_a   1.000
_cell.length_b   1.000
_cell.length_c   1.000
_cell.angle_alpha   90.00
_cell.angle_beta   90.00
_cell.angle_gamma   90.00
#
_symmetry.space_group_name_H-M   'P 1'
#
loop_
_entity.id
_entity.type
_entity.pdbx_description
1 polymer ?
#
loop_
_entity_poly.entity_id
_entity_poly.type
_entity_poly.pdbx_seq_one_letter_code
_entity_poly.pdbx_strand_id
1 'polypeptide(L)'
;MTPPDSKDSLAPALADWRVAPPRNPQFRSAVWARLEGARGTPTWSSYVRGHATLVAGALALAVVLGAVTGREQARARVEAARGQLAASYVEGLDARNMRMP
;
A
#
# COMPACT_ATOMS: atom_id res chain seq x y z
N MET A 1 11.90 31.14 -65.63
CA MET A 1 11.24 30.01 -64.95
C MET A 1 11.31 30.26 -63.45
N THR A 2 10.23 30.76 -62.87
CA THR A 2 10.13 31.05 -61.43
C THR A 2 9.46 29.83 -60.77
N PRO A 3 9.96 29.28 -59.65
CA PRO A 3 9.34 28.12 -59.03
C PRO A 3 7.99 28.51 -58.41
N PRO A 4 6.95 27.67 -58.50
CA PRO A 4 5.63 27.99 -57.99
C PRO A 4 5.59 27.97 -56.46
N ASP A 5 4.78 28.87 -55.93
CA ASP A 5 4.46 29.11 -54.54
C ASP A 5 4.15 27.82 -53.75
N SER A 6 5.14 27.29 -53.01
CA SER A 6 4.94 26.12 -52.13
C SER A 6 4.50 26.48 -50.72
N LYS A 7 4.37 27.78 -50.39
CA LYS A 7 4.02 28.26 -49.04
C LYS A 7 2.55 28.03 -48.69
N ASP A 8 1.66 27.94 -49.68
CA ASP A 8 0.21 27.85 -49.45
C ASP A 8 -0.30 26.42 -49.20
N SER A 9 0.50 25.38 -49.48
CA SER A 9 0.07 23.99 -49.30
C SER A 9 0.07 23.54 -47.83
N LEU A 10 0.83 24.20 -46.96
CA LEU A 10 0.94 23.83 -45.54
C LEU A 10 -0.13 24.50 -44.68
N ALA A 11 -0.62 25.67 -45.07
CA ALA A 11 -1.61 26.42 -44.29
C ALA A 11 -2.94 25.66 -44.09
N PRO A 12 -3.50 24.95 -45.09
CA PRO A 12 -4.72 24.16 -44.90
C PRO A 12 -4.52 22.99 -43.93
N ALA A 13 -3.42 22.24 -44.06
CA ALA A 13 -3.12 21.10 -43.19
C ALA A 13 -2.90 21.54 -41.73
N LEU A 14 -2.23 22.67 -41.51
CA LEU A 14 -2.02 23.25 -40.18
C LEU A 14 -3.33 23.79 -39.57
N ALA A 15 -4.23 24.33 -40.40
CA ALA A 15 -5.55 24.76 -39.98
C ALA A 15 -6.44 23.57 -39.59
N ASP A 16 -6.38 22.48 -40.36
CA ASP A 16 -7.11 21.23 -40.09
C ASP A 16 -6.63 20.56 -38.80
N TRP A 17 -5.32 20.61 -38.54
CA TRP A 17 -4.71 20.18 -37.27
C TRP A 17 -4.92 21.15 -36.10
N ARG A 18 -5.65 22.26 -36.33
CA ARG A 18 -5.96 23.30 -35.34
C ARG A 18 -4.71 23.80 -34.60
N VAL A 19 -3.60 23.96 -35.32
CA VAL A 19 -2.31 24.43 -34.76
C VAL A 19 -2.41 25.85 -34.21
N ALA A 20 -3.41 26.63 -34.68
CA ALA A 20 -3.85 27.88 -34.07
C ALA A 20 -5.18 27.64 -33.33
N PRO A 21 -5.16 27.07 -32.10
CA PRO A 21 -6.38 26.95 -31.32
C PRO A 21 -6.93 28.36 -31.02
N PRO A 22 -8.26 28.55 -31.01
CA PRO A 22 -8.86 29.83 -30.66
C PRO A 22 -8.36 30.26 -29.28
N ARG A 23 -7.98 31.54 -29.17
CA ARG A 23 -7.32 32.10 -28.01
C ARG A 23 -8.24 31.99 -26.79
N ASN A 24 -7.99 31.01 -25.93
CA ASN A 24 -8.72 30.84 -24.68
C ASN A 24 -8.01 31.65 -23.57
N PRO A 25 -8.64 32.71 -23.03
CA PRO A 25 -8.03 33.51 -21.96
C PRO A 25 -7.78 32.71 -20.67
N GLN A 26 -8.50 31.61 -20.46
CA GLN A 26 -8.35 30.72 -19.30
C GLN A 26 -7.29 29.62 -19.53
N PHE A 27 -6.71 29.50 -20.72
CA PHE A 27 -5.75 28.44 -21.02
C PHE A 27 -4.56 28.46 -20.05
N ARG A 28 -3.97 29.63 -19.85
CA ARG A 28 -2.81 29.79 -18.97
C ARG A 28 -3.15 29.46 -17.52
N SER A 29 -4.28 29.96 -17.01
CA SER A 29 -4.70 29.67 -15.62
C SER A 29 -5.04 28.19 -15.42
N ALA A 30 -5.71 27.55 -16.37
CA ALA A 30 -6.05 26.13 -16.31
C ALA A 30 -4.80 25.23 -16.35
N VAL A 31 -3.82 25.56 -17.20
CA VAL A 31 -2.55 24.82 -17.28
C VAL A 31 -1.77 24.96 -15.97
N TRP A 32 -1.65 26.18 -15.42
CA TRP A 32 -0.96 26.39 -14.15
C TRP A 32 -1.67 25.71 -12.98
N ALA A 33 -3.00 25.76 -12.91
CA ALA A 33 -3.77 25.05 -11.89
C ALA A 33 -3.53 23.53 -11.95
N ARG A 34 -3.44 22.95 -13.16
CA ARG A 34 -3.15 21.53 -13.35
C ARG A 34 -1.71 21.17 -12.97
N LEU A 35 -0.74 22.00 -13.34
CA LEU A 35 0.67 21.80 -12.96
C LEU A 35 0.86 21.92 -11.45
N GLU A 36 0.20 22.88 -10.81
CA GLU A 36 0.29 23.08 -9.36
C GLU A 36 -0.38 21.94 -8.60
N GLY A 37 -1.53 21.44 -9.08
CA GLY A 37 -2.16 20.23 -8.55
C GLY A 37 -1.30 18.97 -8.72
N ALA A 38 -0.50 18.89 -9.79
CA ALA A 38 0.44 17.79 -10.04
C ALA A 38 1.77 17.95 -9.27
N ARG A 39 2.11 19.16 -8.82
CA ARG A 39 3.29 19.46 -7.99
C ARG A 39 3.10 19.14 -6.52
N GLY A 40 1.87 18.84 -6.09
CA GLY A 40 1.61 18.37 -4.74
C GLY A 40 2.52 17.18 -4.42
N THR A 41 3.28 17.28 -3.33
CA THR A 41 4.12 16.18 -2.86
C THR A 41 3.25 14.93 -2.69
N PRO A 42 3.70 13.76 -3.19
CA PRO A 42 2.94 12.53 -3.02
C PRO A 42 2.73 12.30 -1.52
N THR A 43 1.48 12.43 -1.09
CA THR A 43 1.11 12.23 0.31
C THR A 43 0.87 10.75 0.53
N TRP A 44 1.22 10.27 1.72
CA TRP A 44 0.96 8.89 2.13
C TRP A 44 -0.52 8.48 1.91
N SER A 45 -1.45 9.39 2.18
CA SER A 45 -2.87 9.17 1.98
C SER A 45 -3.26 9.01 0.50
N SER A 46 -2.63 9.72 -0.44
CA SER A 46 -2.88 9.52 -1.88
C SER A 46 -2.35 8.17 -2.34
N TYR A 47 -1.19 7.76 -1.83
CA TYR A 47 -0.60 6.46 -2.10
C TYR A 47 -1.50 5.31 -1.62
N VAL A 48 -1.96 5.38 -0.37
CA VAL A 48 -2.88 4.39 0.21
C VAL A 48 -4.20 4.34 -0.56
N ARG A 49 -4.75 5.48 -0.99
CA ARG A 49 -5.98 5.49 -1.82
C ARG A 49 -5.78 4.86 -3.19
N GLY A 50 -4.65 5.14 -3.83
CA GLY A 50 -4.30 4.55 -5.13
C GLY A 50 -4.03 3.04 -5.06
N HIS A 51 -3.57 2.54 -3.91
CA HIS A 51 -3.18 1.15 -3.69
C HIS A 51 -4.00 0.48 -2.59
N ALA A 52 -5.26 0.90 -2.38
CA ALA A 52 -6.06 0.49 -1.23
C ALA A 52 -6.21 -1.04 -1.12
N THR A 53 -6.36 -1.73 -2.25
CA THR A 53 -6.47 -3.19 -2.30
C THR A 53 -5.17 -3.89 -1.91
N LEU A 54 -4.02 -3.40 -2.37
CA LEU A 54 -2.70 -3.91 -2.01
C LEU A 54 -2.41 -3.70 -0.52
N VAL A 55 -2.67 -2.50 -0.02
CA VAL A 55 -2.47 -2.16 1.40
C VAL A 55 -3.39 -2.99 2.30
N ALA A 56 -4.68 -3.12 1.93
CA ALA A 56 -5.62 -3.95 2.66
C ALA A 56 -5.21 -5.42 2.64
N GLY A 57 -4.76 -5.94 1.49
CA GLY A 57 -4.25 -7.30 1.36
C GLY A 57 -3.03 -7.56 2.24
N ALA A 58 -2.07 -6.64 2.25
CA ALA A 58 -0.88 -6.74 3.10
C ALA A 58 -1.23 -6.73 4.59
N LEU A 59 -2.15 -5.86 5.02
CA LEU A 59 -2.65 -5.82 6.39
C LEU A 59 -3.36 -7.11 6.79
N ALA A 60 -4.26 -7.61 5.93
CA ALA A 60 -4.96 -8.87 6.18
C ALA A 60 -3.99 -10.04 6.34
N LEU A 61 -2.99 -10.11 5.46
CA LEU A 61 -1.94 -11.13 5.51
C LEU A 61 -1.13 -11.04 6.80
N ALA A 62 -0.72 -9.83 7.22
CA ALA A 62 0.00 -9.61 8.47
C ALA A 62 -0.81 -10.07 9.68
N VAL A 63 -2.11 -9.81 9.71
CA VAL A 63 -3.02 -10.26 10.78
C VAL A 63 -3.10 -11.78 10.81
N VAL A 64 -3.27 -12.43 9.66
CA VAL A 64 -3.35 -13.90 9.58
C VAL A 64 -2.05 -14.54 10.06
N LEU A 65 -0.91 -14.05 9.57
CA LEU A 65 0.40 -14.57 9.99
C LEU A 65 0.64 -14.36 11.50
N GLY A 66 0.30 -13.19 12.03
CA GLY A 66 0.38 -12.89 13.45
C GLY A 66 -0.51 -13.82 14.30
N ALA A 67 -1.73 -14.09 13.84
CA ALA A 67 -2.67 -14.99 14.54
C ALA A 67 -2.17 -16.44 14.53
N VAL A 68 -1.67 -16.94 13.40
CA VAL A 68 -1.15 -18.32 13.30
C VAL A 68 0.09 -18.49 14.17
N THR A 69 1.06 -17.59 14.07
CA THR A 69 2.28 -17.64 14.87
C THR A 69 2.01 -17.49 16.36
N GLY A 70 1.12 -16.57 16.74
CA GLY A 70 0.68 -16.40 18.13
C GLY A 70 -0.01 -17.64 18.68
N ARG A 71 -0.85 -18.31 17.88
CA ARG A 71 -1.53 -19.55 18.27
C ARG A 71 -0.54 -20.68 18.55
N GLU A 72 0.47 -20.85 17.70
CA GLU A 72 1.50 -21.87 17.91
C GLU A 72 2.36 -21.58 19.14
N GLN A 73 2.74 -20.32 19.37
CA GLN A 73 3.44 -19.93 20.59
C GLN A 73 2.59 -20.17 21.85
N ALA A 74 1.30 -19.87 21.80
CA ALA A 74 0.39 -20.14 22.92
C ALA A 74 0.29 -21.64 23.22
N ARG A 75 0.19 -22.48 22.20
CA ARG A 75 0.20 -23.96 22.36
C ARG A 75 1.48 -24.46 22.99
N ALA A 76 2.63 -24.01 22.50
CA ALA A 76 3.93 -24.39 23.06
C ALA A 76 4.05 -24.01 24.55
N ARG A 77 3.57 -22.81 24.93
CA ARG A 77 3.54 -22.37 26.33
C ARG A 77 2.62 -23.22 27.20
N VAL A 78 1.45 -23.61 26.69
CA VAL A 78 0.51 -24.47 27.42
C VAL A 78 1.11 -25.86 27.65
N GLU A 79 1.78 -26.46 26.66
CA GLU A 79 2.43 -27.77 26.85
C GLU A 79 3.59 -27.71 27.84
N ALA A 80 4.41 -26.65 27.79
CA ALA A 80 5.46 -26.44 28.78
C ALA A 80 4.88 -26.28 30.19
N ALA A 81 3.81 -25.50 30.35
CA ALA A 81 3.12 -25.31 31.62
C ALA A 81 2.50 -26.62 32.16
N ARG A 82 1.92 -27.44 31.26
CA ARG A 82 1.39 -28.76 31.64
C ARG A 82 2.47 -29.69 32.17
N GLY A 83 3.63 -29.73 31.52
CA GLY A 83 4.77 -30.52 31.98
C GLY A 83 5.23 -30.11 33.38
N GLN A 84 5.32 -28.80 33.64
CA GLN A 84 5.66 -28.28 34.97
C GLN A 84 4.60 -28.64 36.01
N LEU A 85 3.32 -28.48 35.70
CA LEU A 85 2.23 -28.83 36.62
C LEU A 85 2.24 -30.32 36.97
N ALA A 86 2.40 -31.19 35.96
CA ALA A 86 2.47 -32.64 36.18
C ALA A 86 3.67 -33.01 37.06
N ALA A 87 4.85 -32.42 36.81
CA ALA A 87 6.02 -32.63 37.64
C ALA A 87 5.79 -32.20 39.10
N SER A 88 5.24 -31.01 39.33
CA SER A 88 4.93 -30.53 40.68
C SER A 88 3.87 -31.38 41.39
N TYR A 89 2.91 -31.92 40.64
CA TYR A 89 1.86 -32.76 41.20
C TYR A 89 2.43 -34.11 41.66
N VAL A 90 3.28 -34.74 40.84
CA VAL A 90 3.98 -35.98 41.20
C VAL A 90 4.92 -35.77 42.38
N GLU A 91 5.67 -34.66 42.40
CA GLU A 91 6.56 -34.33 43.53
C GLU A 91 5.79 -34.17 44.85
N GLY A 92 4.60 -33.55 44.81
CA GLY A 92 3.74 -33.42 45.99
C GLY A 92 3.05 -34.73 46.42
N LEU A 93 2.89 -35.67 45.50
CA LEU A 93 2.32 -37.01 45.76
C LEU A 93 3.38 -38.05 46.14
N ASP A 94 4.65 -37.79 45.90
CA ASP A 94 5.73 -38.69 46.27
C ASP A 94 5.83 -38.76 47.80
N ALA A 95 5.50 -39.93 48.35
CA ALA A 95 5.56 -40.22 49.77
C ALA A 95 6.97 -40.01 50.39
N ARG A 96 8.02 -40.04 49.56
CA ARG A 96 9.40 -39.74 49.99
C ARG A 96 9.61 -38.27 50.34
N ASN A 97 8.82 -37.37 49.74
CA ASN A 97 8.84 -35.95 50.00
C ASN A 97 7.75 -35.52 51.01
N MET A 98 6.83 -36.42 51.37
CA MET A 98 5.85 -36.18 52.43
C MET A 98 6.54 -36.21 53.80
N ARG A 99 6.83 -35.02 54.34
CA ARG A 99 7.28 -34.85 55.72
C ARG A 99 6.11 -35.18 56.65
N MET A 100 6.10 -36.39 57.20
CA MET A 100 5.16 -36.75 58.27
C MET A 100 5.41 -35.86 59.49
N PRO A 101 4.36 -35.35 60.16
CA PRO A 101 4.48 -34.66 61.44
C PRO A 101 4.99 -35.58 62.55
#